data_AF-A0A3M1LPY7-F1
#
_entry.id   AF-A0A3M1LPY7-F1
#
_cell.length_a   1.000
_cell.length_b   1.000
_cell.length_c   1.000
_cell.angle_alpha   90.00
_cell.angle_beta   90.00
_cell.angle_gamma   90.00
#
_symmetry.space_group_name_H-M   'P 1'
#
loop_
_entity.id
_entity.type
_entity.pdbx_description
1 polymer ?
#
loop_
_entity_poly.entity_id
_entity_poly.type
_entity_poly.pdbx_seq_one_letter_code
_entity_poly.pdbx_strand_id
1 'polypeptide(L)'
;VLKPASELYVAATPELFRYLLANGVSNLGLPVDAANQLMQGRFMDALATVGRFGVNTVFGAAGLLDPATDFGLPREPADFGQTLYVWGVPEGAYVELPIFGPSTRRDAVGRVVDYIIDPTTYFGFIVPNTPAAHAFTAVRGLDILNRRAQLAPQLDPLLYSSADSYTELKNSYVQLRRRQLGMEEPADAALPDIFEDPAATQ
;
A
#
# COMPACT_ATOMS: atom_id res chain seq x y z
N VAL A 1 14.32 -13.06 -8.14
CA VAL A 1 13.56 -12.65 -9.36
C VAL A 1 13.03 -11.23 -9.24
N LEU A 2 12.32 -10.87 -8.17
CA LEU A 2 11.72 -9.53 -8.05
C LEU A 2 12.73 -8.38 -8.02
N LYS A 3 13.83 -8.51 -7.26
CA LYS A 3 14.91 -7.50 -7.19
C LYS A 3 15.54 -7.16 -8.55
N PRO A 4 16.09 -8.12 -9.33
CA PRO A 4 16.67 -7.80 -10.63
C PRO A 4 15.61 -7.29 -11.63
N ALA A 5 14.36 -7.75 -11.53
CA ALA A 5 13.27 -7.22 -12.34
C ALA A 5 12.95 -5.75 -12.01
N SER A 6 12.94 -5.37 -10.72
CA SER A 6 12.74 -3.98 -10.30
C SER A 6 13.91 -3.08 -10.69
N GLU A 7 15.15 -3.57 -10.62
CA GLU A 7 16.33 -2.81 -11.08
C GLU A 7 16.28 -2.54 -12.59
N LEU A 8 15.91 -3.56 -13.38
CA LEU A 8 15.70 -3.38 -14.82
C LEU A 8 14.57 -2.41 -15.12
N TYR A 9 13.46 -2.49 -14.38
CA TYR A 9 12.34 -1.54 -14.51
C TYR A 9 12.78 -0.10 -14.26
N VAL A 10 13.55 0.15 -13.19
CA VAL A 10 14.11 1.47 -12.88
C VAL A 10 15.06 1.95 -13.98
N ALA A 11 15.91 1.06 -14.51
CA ALA A 11 16.84 1.40 -15.57
C ALA A 11 16.13 1.73 -16.90
N ALA A 12 15.04 1.02 -17.21
CA ALA A 12 14.29 1.17 -18.46
C ALA A 12 13.23 2.28 -18.43
N THR A 13 12.80 2.72 -17.24
CA THR A 13 11.63 3.59 -17.07
C THR A 13 12.02 4.93 -16.43
N PRO A 14 11.81 6.08 -17.11
CA PRO A 14 12.11 7.39 -16.56
C PRO A 14 11.35 7.65 -15.26
N GLU A 15 11.96 8.40 -14.36
CA GLU A 15 11.41 8.71 -13.03
C GLU A 15 10.01 9.32 -13.09
N LEU A 16 9.77 10.24 -14.02
CA LEU A 16 8.45 10.83 -14.23
C LEU A 16 7.36 9.77 -14.47
N PHE A 17 7.62 8.78 -15.31
CA PHE A 17 6.63 7.72 -15.58
C PHE A 17 6.39 6.85 -14.35
N ARG A 18 7.44 6.56 -13.58
CA ARG A 18 7.32 5.82 -12.31
C ARG A 18 6.47 6.57 -11.29
N TYR A 19 6.67 7.89 -11.20
CA TYR A 19 5.89 8.79 -10.35
C TYR A 19 4.41 8.83 -10.76
N LEU A 20 4.12 9.07 -12.04
CA LEU A 20 2.74 9.13 -12.56
C LEU A 20 2.01 7.79 -12.36
N LEU A 21 2.71 6.67 -12.57
CA LEU A 21 2.16 5.33 -12.36
C LEU A 21 1.84 5.09 -10.89
N ALA A 22 2.76 5.43 -9.98
CA ALA A 22 2.56 5.29 -8.54
C ALA A 22 1.34 6.09 -8.06
N ASN A 23 1.21 7.35 -8.50
CA ASN A 23 0.06 8.20 -8.19
C ASN A 23 -1.23 7.65 -8.75
N GLY A 24 -1.24 7.21 -10.02
CA GLY A 24 -2.43 6.65 -10.64
C GLY A 24 -2.95 5.43 -9.88
N VAL A 25 -2.06 4.49 -9.54
CA VAL A 25 -2.42 3.29 -8.77
C VAL A 25 -2.82 3.65 -7.34
N SER A 26 -2.15 4.62 -6.71
CA SER A 26 -2.50 5.17 -5.40
C SER A 26 -3.91 5.75 -5.39
N ASN A 27 -4.27 6.57 -6.39
CA ASN A 27 -5.59 7.18 -6.52
C ASN A 27 -6.70 6.13 -6.69
N LEU A 28 -6.44 5.08 -7.46
CA LEU A 28 -7.36 3.97 -7.65
C LEU A 28 -7.65 3.17 -6.36
N GLY A 29 -6.75 3.23 -5.38
CA GLY A 29 -6.94 2.60 -4.06
C GLY A 29 -7.79 3.43 -3.08
N LEU A 30 -7.97 4.74 -3.31
CA LEU A 30 -8.69 5.63 -2.39
C LEU A 30 -10.14 5.21 -2.10
N PRO A 31 -10.92 4.64 -3.05
CA PRO A 31 -12.25 4.12 -2.72
C PRO A 31 -12.23 3.00 -1.67
N VAL A 32 -11.20 2.14 -1.68
CA VAL A 32 -11.02 1.08 -0.68
C VAL A 32 -10.64 1.68 0.67
N ASP A 33 -9.73 2.68 0.67
CA ASP A 33 -9.38 3.44 1.88
C ASP A 33 -10.63 4.07 2.51
N ALA A 34 -11.47 4.76 1.71
CA ALA A 34 -12.70 5.38 2.18
C ALA A 34 -13.72 4.37 2.73
N ALA A 35 -13.88 3.21 2.07
CA ALA A 35 -14.76 2.14 2.55
C ALA A 35 -14.31 1.61 3.91
N ASN A 36 -13.00 1.38 4.08
CA ASN A 36 -12.43 0.95 5.35
C ASN A 36 -12.56 2.01 6.44
N GLN A 37 -12.29 3.28 6.14
CA GLN A 37 -12.50 4.40 7.08
C GLN A 37 -13.95 4.46 7.57
N LEU A 38 -14.93 4.28 6.68
CA LEU A 38 -16.35 4.20 7.08
C LEU A 38 -16.62 3.01 8.00
N MET A 39 -16.11 1.82 7.68
CA MET A 39 -16.26 0.62 8.51
C MET A 39 -15.58 0.73 9.88
N GLN A 40 -14.53 1.55 9.97
CA GLN A 40 -13.82 1.90 11.20
C GLN A 40 -14.52 3.04 11.99
N GLY A 41 -15.57 3.65 11.45
CA GLY A 41 -16.26 4.80 12.05
C GLY A 41 -15.55 6.15 11.88
N ARG A 42 -14.52 6.22 11.04
CA ARG A 42 -13.71 7.41 10.73
C ARG A 42 -14.36 8.25 9.62
N PHE A 43 -15.55 8.81 9.89
CA PHE A 43 -16.35 9.50 8.87
C PHE A 43 -15.67 10.72 8.24
N MET A 44 -14.95 11.51 9.03
CA MET A 44 -14.26 12.70 8.50
C MET A 44 -13.11 12.31 7.56
N ASP A 45 -12.39 11.25 7.90
CA ASP A 45 -11.30 10.74 7.07
C ASP A 45 -11.85 10.15 5.76
N ALA A 46 -12.97 9.42 5.82
CA ALA A 46 -13.67 8.92 4.63
C ALA A 46 -14.08 10.06 3.69
N LEU A 47 -14.63 11.15 4.22
CA LEU A 47 -15.00 12.31 3.41
C LEU A 47 -13.77 13.00 2.82
N ALA A 48 -12.68 13.14 3.58
CA ALA A 48 -11.43 13.70 3.08
C ALA A 48 -10.84 12.84 1.95
N THR A 49 -10.85 11.51 2.10
CA THR A 49 -10.38 10.54 1.10
C THR A 49 -11.21 10.60 -0.20
N VAL A 50 -12.54 10.71 -0.08
CA VAL A 50 -13.42 10.91 -1.25
C VAL A 50 -13.14 12.26 -1.93
N GLY A 51 -12.94 13.32 -1.15
CA GLY A 51 -12.53 14.63 -1.66
C GLY A 51 -11.21 14.57 -2.42
N ARG A 52 -10.20 13.90 -1.83
CA ARG A 52 -8.89 13.65 -2.44
C ARG A 52 -9.02 12.91 -3.78
N PHE A 53 -9.80 11.83 -3.81
CA PHE A 53 -10.07 11.09 -5.04
C PHE A 53 -10.70 11.97 -6.13
N GLY A 54 -11.70 12.79 -5.77
CA GLY A 54 -12.33 13.71 -6.71
C GLY A 54 -11.36 14.76 -7.25
N VAL A 55 -10.59 15.40 -6.38
CA VAL A 55 -9.60 16.41 -6.75
C VAL A 55 -8.53 15.82 -7.68
N ASN A 56 -7.94 14.68 -7.31
CA ASN A 56 -6.90 14.04 -8.11
C ASN A 56 -7.46 13.53 -9.45
N THR A 57 -8.71 13.08 -9.48
CA THR A 57 -9.34 12.64 -10.73
C THR A 57 -9.61 13.82 -11.68
N VAL A 58 -10.16 14.93 -11.17
CA VAL A 58 -10.59 16.08 -11.98
C VAL A 58 -9.41 17.00 -12.34
N PHE A 59 -8.57 17.35 -11.36
CA PHE A 59 -7.47 18.30 -11.53
C PHE A 59 -6.10 17.62 -11.65
N GLY A 60 -5.98 16.38 -11.21
CA GLY A 60 -4.73 15.61 -11.25
C GLY A 60 -4.59 14.67 -12.44
N ALA A 61 -5.19 15.00 -13.59
CA ALA A 61 -5.15 14.18 -14.80
C ALA A 61 -5.56 12.71 -14.56
N ALA A 62 -6.79 12.51 -14.04
CA ALA A 62 -7.34 11.20 -13.68
C ALA A 62 -6.55 10.46 -12.58
N GLY A 63 -5.88 11.20 -11.70
CA GLY A 63 -5.12 10.67 -10.56
C GLY A 63 -3.64 10.41 -10.83
N LEU A 64 -3.12 10.75 -12.01
CA LEU A 64 -1.69 10.65 -12.29
C LEU A 64 -0.85 11.70 -11.54
N LEU A 65 -1.48 12.81 -11.15
CA LEU A 65 -0.91 13.87 -10.33
C LEU A 65 -1.67 13.97 -9.00
N ASP A 66 -1.05 14.64 -8.03
CA ASP A 66 -1.55 14.71 -6.64
C ASP A 66 -1.83 16.13 -6.11
N PRO A 67 -2.63 16.96 -6.81
CA PRO A 67 -2.96 18.32 -6.35
C PRO A 67 -3.77 18.33 -5.03
N ALA A 68 -4.38 17.20 -4.64
CA ALA A 68 -5.10 17.13 -3.37
C ALA A 68 -4.20 17.34 -2.15
N THR A 69 -2.95 16.87 -2.20
CA THR A 69 -1.97 17.14 -1.13
C THR A 69 -1.72 18.64 -0.99
N ASP A 70 -1.52 19.33 -2.11
CA ASP A 70 -1.32 20.79 -2.12
C ASP A 70 -2.55 21.56 -1.64
N PHE A 71 -3.74 20.98 -1.75
CA PHE A 71 -4.99 21.52 -1.21
C PHE A 71 -5.28 21.11 0.24
N GLY A 72 -4.30 20.51 0.95
CA GLY A 72 -4.42 20.16 2.36
C GLY A 72 -5.26 18.92 2.64
N LEU A 73 -5.40 18.03 1.66
CA LEU A 73 -6.06 16.72 1.81
C LEU A 73 -5.00 15.61 1.73
N PRO A 74 -4.14 15.41 2.75
CA PRO A 74 -3.14 14.34 2.73
C PRO A 74 -3.80 12.96 2.64
N ARG A 75 -3.06 11.97 2.12
CA ARG A 75 -3.58 10.60 2.07
C ARG A 75 -3.52 9.96 3.45
N GLU A 76 -4.62 9.38 3.87
CA GLU A 76 -4.74 8.57 5.09
C GLU A 76 -5.08 7.12 4.70
N PRO A 77 -4.08 6.22 4.53
CA PRO A 77 -4.35 4.85 4.10
C PRO A 77 -5.22 4.09 5.09
N ALA A 78 -6.14 3.25 4.59
CA ALA A 78 -6.95 2.40 5.43
C ALA A 78 -7.26 1.05 4.78
N ASP A 79 -7.10 -0.02 5.55
CA ASP A 79 -7.24 -1.40 5.06
C ASP A 79 -8.17 -2.23 5.95
N PHE A 80 -8.62 -3.38 5.44
CA PHE A 80 -9.57 -4.21 6.16
C PHE A 80 -8.93 -4.93 7.36
N GLY A 81 -7.60 -5.07 7.39
CA GLY A 81 -6.90 -5.56 8.58
C GLY A 81 -7.01 -4.59 9.77
N GLN A 82 -6.96 -3.28 9.51
CA GLN A 82 -7.23 -2.23 10.50
C GLN A 82 -8.72 -2.24 10.90
N THR A 83 -9.62 -2.42 9.93
CA THR A 83 -11.06 -2.58 10.20
C THR A 83 -11.32 -3.74 11.15
N LEU A 84 -10.72 -4.91 10.89
CA LEU A 84 -10.81 -6.06 11.78
C LEU A 84 -10.22 -5.79 13.17
N TYR A 85 -9.16 -4.99 13.28
CA TYR A 85 -8.63 -4.57 14.57
C TYR A 85 -9.64 -3.73 15.36
N VAL A 86 -10.26 -2.73 14.72
CA VAL A 86 -11.31 -1.90 15.35
C VAL A 86 -12.49 -2.77 15.81
N TRP A 87 -12.78 -3.85 15.10
CA TRP A 87 -13.83 -4.82 15.46
C TRP A 87 -13.37 -5.88 16.48
N GLY A 88 -12.17 -5.75 17.05
CA GLY A 88 -11.68 -6.59 18.14
C GLY A 88 -11.05 -7.92 17.69
N VAL A 89 -10.76 -8.11 16.41
CA VAL A 89 -10.07 -9.31 15.92
C VAL A 89 -8.59 -9.26 16.32
N PRO A 90 -8.08 -10.30 17.02
CA PRO A 90 -6.69 -10.33 17.44
C PRO A 90 -5.74 -10.48 16.24
N GLU A 91 -4.51 -9.98 16.40
CA GLU A 91 -3.43 -10.03 15.40
C GLU A 91 -3.20 -11.45 14.83
N GLY A 92 -3.11 -12.44 15.71
CA GLY A 92 -2.84 -13.83 15.35
C GLY A 92 -1.37 -14.08 14.99
N ALA A 93 -1.08 -15.24 14.39
CA ALA A 93 0.28 -15.60 14.01
C ALA A 93 0.79 -14.77 12.82
N TYR A 94 2.10 -14.54 12.79
CA TYR A 94 2.79 -14.03 11.61
C TYR A 94 2.78 -15.09 10.50
N VAL A 95 2.57 -14.65 9.26
CA VAL A 95 2.58 -15.46 8.05
C VAL A 95 3.24 -14.69 6.92
N GLU A 96 3.96 -15.39 6.04
CA GLU A 96 4.48 -14.82 4.80
C GLU A 96 3.58 -15.22 3.65
N LEU A 97 2.95 -14.24 3.02
CA LEU A 97 2.08 -14.49 1.88
C LEU A 97 2.91 -14.49 0.58
N PRO A 98 2.67 -15.43 -0.34
CA PRO A 98 3.23 -15.34 -1.68
C PRO A 98 2.87 -13.99 -2.30
N ILE A 99 3.85 -13.30 -2.88
CA ILE A 99 3.73 -11.98 -3.55
C ILE A 99 3.47 -10.81 -2.58
N PHE A 100 2.55 -10.95 -1.62
CA PHE A 100 2.16 -9.88 -0.69
C PHE A 100 3.13 -9.68 0.49
N GLY A 101 3.94 -10.70 0.80
CA GLY A 101 5.01 -10.60 1.80
C GLY A 101 4.54 -10.71 3.27
N PRO A 102 5.29 -10.11 4.20
CA PRO A 102 5.04 -10.15 5.65
C PRO A 102 3.61 -9.77 6.03
N SER A 103 2.96 -10.58 6.87
CA SER A 103 1.56 -10.44 7.25
C SER A 103 1.28 -11.01 8.63
N THR A 104 0.21 -10.56 9.28
CA THR A 104 -0.42 -11.32 10.38
C THR A 104 -1.63 -12.09 9.85
N ARG A 105 -2.15 -13.08 10.58
CA ARG A 105 -3.38 -13.79 10.15
C ARG A 105 -4.55 -12.82 9.92
N ARG A 106 -4.71 -11.83 10.80
CA ARG A 106 -5.73 -10.79 10.64
C ARG A 106 -5.51 -9.99 9.36
N ASP A 107 -4.29 -9.50 9.13
CA ASP A 107 -4.00 -8.69 7.95
C ASP A 107 -4.01 -9.52 6.66
N ALA A 108 -3.74 -10.83 6.72
CA ALA A 108 -3.88 -11.72 5.58
C ALA A 108 -5.34 -11.86 5.15
N VAL A 109 -6.26 -12.04 6.11
CA VAL A 109 -7.70 -12.00 5.84
C VAL A 109 -8.11 -10.62 5.35
N GLY A 110 -7.58 -9.55 5.98
CA GLY A 110 -7.73 -8.16 5.56
C GLY A 110 -7.49 -7.98 4.07
N ARG A 111 -6.30 -8.36 3.60
CA ARG A 111 -5.91 -8.24 2.19
C ARG A 111 -6.82 -9.00 1.24
N VAL A 112 -7.33 -10.18 1.62
CA VAL A 112 -8.29 -10.91 0.79
C VAL A 112 -9.59 -10.13 0.65
N VAL A 113 -10.08 -9.54 1.73
CA VAL A 113 -11.29 -8.71 1.68
C VAL A 113 -11.04 -7.44 0.88
N ASP A 114 -9.93 -6.74 1.10
CA ASP A 114 -9.54 -5.55 0.34
C ASP A 114 -9.49 -5.86 -1.18
N TYR A 115 -8.93 -7.01 -1.56
CA TYR A 115 -8.91 -7.46 -2.95
C TYR A 115 -10.32 -7.67 -3.53
N ILE A 116 -11.26 -8.19 -2.73
CA ILE A 116 -12.66 -8.41 -3.13
C ILE A 116 -13.43 -7.10 -3.24
N ILE A 117 -13.18 -6.12 -2.37
CA ILE A 117 -13.91 -4.84 -2.41
C ILE A 117 -13.28 -3.81 -3.35
N ASP A 118 -12.01 -4.00 -3.76
CA ASP A 118 -11.35 -3.17 -4.76
C ASP A 118 -12.11 -3.27 -6.11
N PRO A 119 -12.76 -2.17 -6.57
CA PRO A 119 -13.50 -2.20 -7.81
C PRO A 119 -12.61 -2.48 -9.03
N THR A 120 -11.31 -2.20 -8.93
CA THR A 120 -10.36 -2.42 -10.02
C THR A 120 -10.04 -3.90 -10.24
N THR A 121 -10.24 -4.76 -9.23
CA THR A 121 -10.12 -6.21 -9.35
C THR A 121 -11.03 -6.78 -10.44
N TYR A 122 -12.19 -6.14 -10.65
CA TYR A 122 -13.20 -6.61 -11.60
C TYR A 122 -13.02 -6.06 -13.01
N PHE A 123 -12.11 -5.09 -13.22
CA PHE A 123 -11.98 -4.37 -14.48
C PHE A 123 -11.76 -5.31 -15.69
N GLY A 124 -10.88 -6.31 -15.54
CA GLY A 124 -10.60 -7.30 -16.60
C GLY A 124 -11.77 -8.24 -16.91
N PHE A 125 -12.69 -8.45 -15.96
CA PHE A 125 -13.92 -9.22 -16.19
C PHE A 125 -15.00 -8.40 -16.88
N ILE A 126 -15.08 -7.10 -16.56
CA ILE A 126 -16.07 -6.16 -17.12
C ILE A 126 -15.72 -5.83 -18.57
N VAL A 127 -14.43 -5.70 -18.91
CA VAL A 127 -13.97 -5.30 -20.23
C VAL A 127 -12.98 -6.33 -20.83
N PRO A 128 -13.41 -7.60 -21.01
CA PRO A 128 -12.51 -8.69 -21.34
C PRO A 128 -11.89 -8.51 -22.74
N ASN A 129 -10.64 -8.97 -22.89
CA ASN A 129 -9.90 -9.02 -24.16
C ASN A 129 -9.75 -7.67 -24.88
N THR A 130 -9.74 -6.57 -24.14
CA THR A 130 -9.49 -5.24 -24.70
C THR A 130 -8.06 -4.77 -24.43
N PRO A 131 -7.48 -3.92 -25.31
CA PRO A 131 -6.18 -3.30 -25.04
C PRO A 131 -6.14 -2.58 -23.70
N ALA A 132 -7.26 -1.98 -23.27
CA ALA A 132 -7.39 -1.31 -21.98
C ALA A 132 -7.23 -2.29 -20.81
N ALA A 133 -7.87 -3.47 -20.84
CA ALA A 133 -7.72 -4.47 -19.80
C ALA A 133 -6.29 -5.02 -19.71
N HIS A 134 -5.64 -5.25 -20.85
CA HIS A 134 -4.23 -5.67 -20.88
C HIS A 134 -3.29 -4.59 -20.33
N ALA A 135 -3.52 -3.32 -20.70
CA ALA A 135 -2.77 -2.19 -20.17
C ALA A 135 -2.95 -2.05 -18.66
N PHE A 136 -4.17 -2.21 -18.16
CA PHE A 136 -4.47 -2.15 -16.73
C PHE A 136 -3.71 -3.21 -15.93
N THR A 137 -3.77 -4.47 -16.37
CA THR A 137 -3.02 -5.57 -15.74
C THR A 137 -1.51 -5.33 -15.79
N ALA A 138 -1.00 -4.80 -16.91
CA ALA A 138 0.41 -4.44 -17.03
C ALA A 138 0.81 -3.35 -16.03
N VAL A 139 -0.01 -2.29 -15.89
CA VAL A 139 0.22 -1.21 -14.91
C VAL A 139 0.27 -1.75 -13.47
N ARG A 140 -0.66 -2.64 -13.08
CA ARG A 140 -0.64 -3.28 -11.75
C ARG A 140 0.62 -4.13 -11.54
N GLY A 141 1.07 -4.84 -12.58
CA GLY A 141 2.32 -5.60 -12.53
C GLY A 141 3.56 -4.71 -12.38
N LEU A 142 3.61 -3.60 -13.11
CA LEU A 142 4.68 -2.61 -13.02
C LEU A 142 4.70 -1.90 -11.66
N ASP A 143 3.54 -1.66 -11.04
CA ASP A 143 3.46 -1.07 -9.69
C ASP A 143 4.15 -1.95 -8.65
N ILE A 144 4.05 -3.27 -8.74
CA ILE A 144 4.76 -4.19 -7.85
C ILE A 144 6.29 -4.01 -7.97
N LEU A 145 6.79 -3.87 -9.21
CA LEU A 145 8.21 -3.61 -9.44
C LEU A 145 8.62 -2.23 -8.93
N ASN A 146 7.77 -1.23 -9.14
CA ASN A 146 7.99 0.13 -8.67
C ASN A 146 8.08 0.19 -7.14
N ARG A 147 7.14 -0.42 -6.42
CA ARG A 147 7.17 -0.52 -4.95
C ARG A 147 8.41 -1.25 -4.46
N ARG A 148 8.78 -2.37 -5.10
CA ARG A 148 10.00 -3.10 -4.72
C ARG A 148 11.26 -2.26 -4.91
N ALA A 149 11.30 -1.41 -5.94
CA ALA A 149 12.39 -0.48 -6.17
C ALA A 149 12.43 0.63 -5.11
N GLN A 150 11.28 1.23 -4.80
CA GLN A 150 11.17 2.29 -3.78
C GLN A 150 11.60 1.82 -2.39
N LEU A 151 11.24 0.58 -2.03
CA LEU A 151 11.60 -0.04 -0.76
C LEU A 151 12.99 -0.67 -0.74
N ALA A 152 13.71 -0.73 -1.88
CA ALA A 152 15.01 -1.38 -1.95
C ALA A 152 16.04 -0.83 -0.96
N PRO A 153 16.17 0.49 -0.75
CA PRO A 153 17.16 1.05 0.19
C PRO A 153 16.97 0.57 1.63
N GLN A 154 15.72 0.36 2.07
CA GLN A 154 15.39 -0.08 3.42
C GLN A 154 15.35 -1.61 3.53
N LEU A 155 14.85 -2.28 2.49
CA LEU A 155 14.61 -3.72 2.50
C LEU A 155 15.86 -4.56 2.20
N ASP A 156 16.74 -4.09 1.31
CA ASP A 156 17.92 -4.87 0.91
C ASP A 156 18.91 -5.13 2.05
N PRO A 157 19.23 -4.16 2.92
CA PRO A 157 20.09 -4.41 4.08
C PRO A 157 19.54 -5.53 4.98
N LEU A 158 18.24 -5.54 5.26
CA LEU A 158 17.63 -6.57 6.09
C LEU A 158 17.59 -7.95 5.43
N LEU A 159 17.35 -7.98 4.11
CA LEU A 159 17.24 -9.25 3.40
C LEU A 159 18.60 -9.92 3.17
N TYR A 160 19.65 -9.12 2.99
CA TYR A 160 20.94 -9.62 2.49
C TYR A 160 22.13 -9.34 3.40
N SER A 161 22.01 -8.46 4.39
CA SER A 161 23.11 -8.07 5.29
C SER A 161 22.86 -8.43 6.76
N SER A 162 21.67 -8.94 7.10
CA SER A 162 21.33 -9.37 8.45
C SER A 162 21.76 -10.81 8.73
N ALA A 163 21.97 -11.12 10.01
CA ALA A 163 22.26 -12.50 10.44
C ALA A 163 21.01 -13.39 10.45
N ASP A 164 19.83 -12.80 10.69
CA ASP A 164 18.52 -13.48 10.68
C ASP A 164 17.47 -12.59 10.01
N SER A 165 17.45 -12.65 8.67
CA SER A 165 16.56 -11.83 7.84
C SER A 165 15.08 -12.08 8.11
N TYR A 166 14.72 -13.31 8.48
CA TYR A 166 13.33 -13.68 8.75
C TYR A 166 12.85 -13.01 10.03
N THR A 167 13.62 -13.12 11.11
CA THR A 167 13.25 -12.54 12.40
C THR A 167 13.21 -11.00 12.33
N GLU A 168 14.17 -10.37 11.66
CA GLU A 168 14.17 -8.92 11.47
C GLU A 168 12.95 -8.43 10.69
N LEU A 169 12.66 -9.02 9.52
CA LEU A 169 11.48 -8.66 8.73
C LEU A 169 10.18 -8.83 9.51
N LYS A 170 10.05 -9.96 10.23
CA LYS A 170 8.88 -10.24 11.06
C LYS A 170 8.70 -9.16 12.13
N ASN A 171 9.77 -8.85 12.88
CA ASN A 171 9.70 -7.90 13.98
C ASN A 171 9.40 -6.48 13.46
N SER A 172 10.09 -6.04 12.41
CA SER A 172 9.84 -4.74 11.78
C SER A 172 8.41 -4.62 11.25
N TYR A 173 7.89 -5.65 10.58
CA TYR A 173 6.51 -5.65 10.09
C TYR A 173 5.49 -5.56 11.23
N VAL A 174 5.65 -6.38 12.28
CA VAL A 174 4.71 -6.40 13.40
C VAL A 174 4.73 -5.08 14.16
N GLN A 175 5.91 -4.48 14.37
CA GLN A 175 6.03 -3.17 15.04
C GLN A 175 5.38 -2.05 14.24
N LEU A 176 5.72 -1.90 12.96
CA LEU A 176 5.03 -0.97 12.04
C LEU A 176 3.52 -1.13 12.16
N ARG A 177 3.03 -2.36 12.08
CA ARG A 177 1.61 -2.63 12.07
C ARG A 177 0.94 -2.23 13.38
N ARG A 178 1.56 -2.51 14.53
CA ARG A 178 1.04 -2.11 15.84
C ARG A 178 1.00 -0.60 15.99
N ARG A 179 2.01 0.10 15.47
CA ARG A 179 2.05 1.57 15.45
C ARG A 179 0.94 2.18 14.60
N GLN A 180 0.71 1.66 13.39
CA GLN A 180 -0.41 2.08 12.53
C GLN A 180 -1.78 1.91 13.22
N LEU A 181 -1.88 0.96 14.14
CA LEU A 181 -3.10 0.66 14.90
C LEU A 181 -3.19 1.44 16.23
N GLY A 182 -2.21 2.28 16.54
CA GLY A 182 -2.15 3.05 17.79
C GLY A 182 -2.00 2.17 19.03
N MET A 183 -1.42 0.97 18.91
CA MET A 183 -1.13 0.12 20.07
C MET A 183 0.07 0.67 20.84
N GLU A 184 0.00 0.65 22.18
CA GLU A 184 1.16 1.01 23.03
C GLU A 184 2.31 0.03 22.78
N GLU A 185 3.45 0.55 22.32
CA GLU A 185 4.67 -0.25 22.18
C GLU A 185 5.42 -0.30 23.53
N PRO A 186 5.82 -1.50 24.02
CA PRO A 186 6.73 -1.58 25.14
C PRO A 186 8.08 -0.93 24.75
N ALA A 187 8.62 -0.09 25.64
CA ALA A 187 9.81 0.75 25.39
C ALA A 187 11.06 -0.01 24.89
N ASP A 188 11.14 -1.31 25.15
CA ASP A 188 12.26 -2.19 24.76
C ASP A 188 12.15 -2.72 23.32
N ALA A 189 11.05 -2.44 22.61
CA ALA A 189 10.75 -2.95 21.28
C ALA A 189 10.83 -1.89 20.16
N ALA A 190 11.18 -0.64 20.46
CA ALA A 190 11.25 0.43 19.47
C ALA A 190 12.45 0.23 18.51
N LEU A 191 12.25 -0.53 17.42
CA LEU A 191 13.18 -0.53 16.28
C LEU A 191 12.77 0.57 15.28
N PRO A 192 13.72 1.06 14.46
CA PRO A 192 13.40 2.01 13.40
C PRO A 192 12.32 1.43 12.48
N ASP A 193 11.31 2.24 12.16
CA ASP A 193 10.34 1.88 11.14
C ASP A 193 10.90 2.21 9.77
N ILE A 194 10.95 1.17 8.97
CA ILE A 194 11.63 1.11 7.69
C ILE A 194 10.63 0.97 6.54
N PHE A 195 9.34 0.83 6.87
CA PHE A 195 8.24 0.80 5.92
C PHE A 195 7.44 2.11 5.95
N GLU A 196 7.77 3.01 6.87
CA GLU A 196 7.29 4.39 6.86
C GLU A 196 7.71 5.07 5.55
N ASP A 197 6.74 5.69 4.87
CA ASP A 197 6.97 6.38 3.62
C ASP A 197 7.87 7.61 3.87
N PRO A 198 9.07 7.73 3.28
CA PRO A 198 9.90 8.91 3.44
C PRO A 198 9.24 10.20 2.90
N ALA A 199 8.16 10.08 2.11
CA ALA A 199 7.35 11.22 1.68
C ALA A 199 6.30 11.66 2.71
N ALA A 200 6.02 10.89 3.77
CA ALA A 200 5.08 11.26 4.84
C ALA A 200 5.68 12.28 5.84
N THR A 201 6.97 12.61 5.73
CA THR A 201 7.69 13.49 6.66
C THR A 201 8.12 14.84 6.05
N GLN A 202 7.61 15.21 4.87
CA GLN A 202 7.88 16.52 4.24
C GLN A 202 6.60 17.32 4.05
#